data_AF-A0A7J3J348-F1
#
_entry.id   AF-A0A7J3J348-F1
#
_cell.length_a   1.000
_cell.length_b   1.000
_cell.length_c   1.000
_cell.angle_alpha   90.00
_cell.angle_beta   90.00
_cell.angle_gamma   90.00
#
_symmetry.space_group_name_H-M   'P 1'
#
loop_
_entity.id
_entity.type
_entity.pdbx_description
1 polymer ?
#
loop_
_entity_poly.entity_id
_entity_poly.type
_entity_poly.pdbx_seq_one_letter_code
_entity_poly.pdbx_strand_id
1 'polypeptide(L)' 'MSELVLPSENEVLGVAVKLLGFDRVLVKCQDGKERLCRIRGKMKRRVW' A
#
# COMPACT_ATOMS: atom_id res chain seq x y z
N MET A 1 -12.06 -0.18 -19.61
CA MET A 1 -10.78 0.50 -19.29
C MET A 1 -10.87 0.90 -17.84
N SER A 2 -10.05 0.31 -16.96
CA SER A 2 -10.10 0.58 -15.52
C SER A 2 -9.67 2.03 -15.25
N GLU A 3 -10.57 2.82 -14.68
CA GLU A 3 -10.33 4.21 -14.31
C GLU A 3 -9.20 4.28 -13.27
N LEU A 4 -8.26 5.21 -13.47
CA LEU A 4 -7.14 5.43 -12.55
C LEU A 4 -7.69 6.07 -11.28
N VAL A 5 -7.57 5.35 -10.15
CA VAL A 5 -7.94 5.89 -8.84
C VAL A 5 -6.80 6.75 -8.32
N LEU A 6 -7.02 8.06 -8.27
CA LEU A 6 -6.10 9.00 -7.64
C LEU A 6 -6.27 8.96 -6.12
N PRO A 7 -5.20 9.18 -5.34
CA PRO A 7 -5.28 9.24 -3.88
C PRO A 7 -6.22 10.38 -3.45
N SER A 8 -7.06 10.09 -2.45
CA SER A 8 -7.86 11.12 -1.75
C SER A 8 -6.98 11.93 -0.77
N GLU A 9 -7.55 12.92 -0.08
CA GLU A 9 -6.83 13.86 0.82
C GLU A 9 -5.97 13.14 1.90
N ASN A 10 -6.39 11.95 2.32
CA ASN A 10 -5.71 11.16 3.35
C ASN A 10 -4.96 9.94 2.81
N GLU A 11 -4.81 9.83 1.49
CA GLU A 11 -4.09 8.74 0.86
C GLU A 11 -2.79 9.27 0.25
N VAL A 12 -1.74 8.47 0.34
CA VAL A 12 -0.42 8.81 -0.19
C VAL A 12 0.08 7.62 -0.98
N LEU A 13 0.65 7.89 -2.15
CA LEU A 13 1.32 6.84 -2.92
C LEU A 13 2.59 6.41 -2.21
N GLY A 14 2.89 5.12 -2.27
CA GLY A 14 4.09 4.57 -1.66
C GLY A 14 4.54 3.30 -2.36
N VAL A 15 5.84 3.01 -2.21
CA VAL A 15 6.49 1.82 -2.78
C VAL A 15 6.75 0.82 -1.67
N ALA A 16 6.34 -0.43 -1.88
CA ALA A 16 6.63 -1.52 -0.97
C ALA A 16 8.13 -1.82 -0.96
N VAL A 17 8.77 -1.68 0.19
CA VAL A 17 10.21 -1.92 0.38
C VAL A 17 10.47 -3.35 0.82
N LYS A 18 9.69 -3.83 1.80
CA LYS A 18 9.89 -5.17 2.39
C LYS A 18 8.58 -5.77 2.89
N LEU A 19 8.36 -7.04 2.58
CA LEU A 19 7.29 -7.83 3.18
C LEU A 19 7.74 -8.31 4.56
N LEU A 20 6.96 -7.99 5.60
CA LEU A 20 7.28 -8.33 7.00
C LEU A 20 6.50 -9.55 7.51
N GLY A 21 5.61 -10.11 6.69
CA GLY A 21 4.69 -11.18 7.08
C GLY A 21 3.49 -10.66 7.89
N PHE A 22 2.59 -11.56 8.29
CA PHE A 22 1.36 -11.23 9.03
C PHE A 22 0.59 -10.03 8.43
N ASP A 23 0.53 -9.97 7.10
CA ASP A 23 -0.16 -8.93 6.34
C ASP A 23 0.44 -7.53 6.45
N ARG A 24 1.67 -7.43 6.96
CA ARG A 24 2.38 -6.18 7.14
C ARG A 24 3.45 -6.02 6.08
N VAL A 25 3.56 -4.81 5.57
CA VAL A 25 4.56 -4.41 4.56
C VAL A 25 5.15 -3.07 4.97
N LEU A 26 6.48 -2.97 4.88
CA LEU A 26 7.18 -1.71 5.04
C LEU A 26 7.06 -0.93 3.72
N VAL A 27 6.52 0.28 3.79
CA VAL A 27 6.26 1.13 2.62
C VAL A 27 7.01 2.43 2.77
N LYS A 28 7.73 2.84 1.72
CA LYS A 28 8.29 4.17 1.59
C LYS A 28 7.26 5.06 0.90
N CYS A 29 6.70 6.00 1.64
CA CYS A 29 5.69 6.93 1.16
C CYS A 29 6.33 8.10 0.40
N GLN A 30 5.57 8.73 -0.49
CA GLN A 30 6.02 9.92 -1.23
C GLN A 30 6.32 11.13 -0.33
N ASP A 31 5.79 11.15 0.90
CA ASP A 31 6.11 12.15 1.93
C ASP A 31 7.52 11.98 2.53
N GLY A 32 8.30 11.00 2.05
CA GLY A 32 9.65 10.70 2.50
C GLY A 32 9.71 9.85 3.77
N LYS A 33 8.57 9.47 4.36
CA LYS A 33 8.51 8.65 5.57
C LYS A 33 8.37 7.18 5.22
N GLU A 34 8.93 6.33 6.07
CA GLU A 34 8.67 4.89 6.05
C GLU A 34 7.57 4.56 7.05
N ARG A 35 6.58 3.80 6.58
CA ARG A 35 5.40 3.45 7.38
C ARG A 35 5.13 1.95 7.30
N LEU A 36 4.64 1.41 8.41
CA LEU A 36 4.15 0.04 8.47
C LEU A 36 2.70 0.00 7.96
N CYS A 37 2.49 -0.54 6.77
CA CYS A 37 1.18 -0.66 6.16
C CYS A 37 0.62 -2.09 6.34
N ARG A 38 -0.70 -2.20 6.41
CA ARG A 38 -1.43 -3.48 6.44
C ARG A 38 -2.11 -3.75 5.11
N ILE A 39 -1.90 -4.93 4.53
CA ILE A 39 -2.57 -5.38 3.31
C ILE A 39 -4.03 -5.69 3.64
N ARG A 40 -4.96 -4.97 3.01
CA ARG A 40 -6.41 -5.20 3.19
C ARG A 40 -6.78 -6.59 2.66
N GLY A 41 -7.66 -7.31 3.35
CA GLY A 41 -8.06 -8.67 2.95
C GLY A 41 -8.65 -8.76 1.54
N LYS A 42 -9.36 -7.72 1.08
CA LYS A 42 -9.85 -7.64 -0.31
C LYS A 42 -8.71 -7.64 -1.34
N MET A 43 -7.57 -7.05 -1.02
CA MET A 43 -6.39 -7.00 -1.89
C MET A 43 -5.70 -8.37 -1.95
N LYS A 44 -5.54 -9.06 -0.81
CA LYS A 44 -4.94 -10.40 -0.78
C LYS A 44 -5.67 -11.44 -1.62
N ARG A 45 -7.00 -11.31 -1.74
CA ARG A 45 -7.81 -12.25 -2.56
C ARG A 45 -7.69 -11.96 -4.06
N ARG A 46 -7.33 -10.73 -4.43
CA ARG A 46 -7.22 -10.27 -5.83
C ARG A 46 -5.82 -10.44 -6.39
N VAL A 47 -4.82 -10.28 -5.54
CA VAL A 47 -3.40 -10.38 -5.89
C VAL A 47 -2.93 -11.70 -5.27
N TRP A 48 -3.01 -12.77 -6.05
CA TRP A 48 -2.45 -14.09 -5.71
C TRP A 48 -0.95 -14.08 -5.98
#